data_AF-A0A6I9Q8C1-F1
#
_entry.id   AF-A0A6I9Q8C1-F1
#
_cell.length_a   1.000
_cell.length_b   1.000
_cell.length_c   1.000
_cell.angle_alpha   90.00
_cell.angle_beta   90.00
_cell.angle_gamma   90.00
#
_symmetry.space_group_name_H-M   'P 1'
#
loop_
_entity.id
_entity.type
_entity.pdbx_description
1 polymer ?
#
loop_
_entity_poly.entity_id
_entity_poly.type
_entity_poly.pdbx_seq_one_letter_code
_entity_poly.pdbx_strand_id
1 'polypeptide(L)'
;MRLETIQVAKVYRQLLKAVDKHIGKDGGKRHFRDFIIEEFRKNSNLSDQAAVQNKVKLAHDYAFLLNSVQHHKELLLSYNIAVDRSDEMKKILNKSAASDLWQHIYEINFAFLQEPNLAFQLLRT
;
A
#
# COMPACT_ATOMS: atom_id res chain seq x y z
N MET A 1 -17.34 11.94 -20.53
CA MET A 1 -16.36 10.88 -20.90
C MET A 1 -14.90 11.32 -20.87
N ARG A 2 -14.46 12.39 -21.57
CA ARG A 2 -13.02 12.78 -21.63
C ARG A 2 -12.40 13.25 -20.30
N LEU A 3 -13.18 13.91 -19.45
CA LEU A 3 -12.70 14.38 -18.14
C LEU A 3 -12.47 13.21 -17.16
N GLU A 4 -13.33 12.20 -17.23
CA GLU A 4 -13.21 10.97 -16.43
C GLU A 4 -11.92 10.21 -16.78
N THR A 5 -11.58 10.08 -18.07
CA THR A 5 -10.36 9.40 -18.47
C THR A 5 -9.09 10.15 -18.04
N ILE A 6 -9.12 11.48 -18.04
CA ILE A 6 -8.03 12.32 -17.51
C ILE A 6 -7.88 12.10 -15.99
N GLN A 7 -9.00 12.04 -15.26
CA GLN A 7 -8.99 11.83 -13.82
C GLN A 7 -8.48 10.43 -13.46
N VAL A 8 -8.95 9.39 -14.13
CA VAL A 8 -8.47 8.00 -13.96
C VAL A 8 -6.96 7.92 -14.21
N ALA A 9 -6.48 8.51 -15.30
CA ALA A 9 -5.05 8.52 -15.63
C ALA A 9 -4.21 9.27 -14.58
N LYS A 10 -4.75 10.34 -14.01
CA LYS A 10 -4.10 11.08 -12.92
C LYS A 10 -3.97 10.22 -11.67
N VAL A 11 -5.06 9.58 -11.23
CA VAL A 11 -5.08 8.71 -10.04
C VAL A 11 -4.13 7.53 -10.22
N TYR A 12 -4.16 6.87 -11.38
CA TYR A 12 -3.24 5.80 -11.74
C TYR A 12 -1.77 6.22 -11.57
N ARG A 13 -1.38 7.37 -12.13
CA ARG A 13 -0.01 7.90 -12.00
C ARG A 13 0.34 8.25 -10.56
N GLN A 14 -0.59 8.82 -9.80
CA GLN A 14 -0.37 9.18 -8.39
C GLN A 14 -0.12 7.94 -7.53
N LEU A 15 -0.93 6.89 -7.71
CA LEU A 15 -0.78 5.65 -6.98
C LEU A 15 0.55 4.95 -7.32
N LEU A 16 0.87 4.82 -8.61
CA LEU A 16 2.14 4.25 -9.03
C LEU A 16 3.34 5.02 -8.48
N LYS A 17 3.29 6.35 -8.52
CA LYS A 17 4.36 7.19 -7.97
C LYS A 17 4.50 7.00 -6.46
N ALA A 18 3.39 6.89 -5.73
CA ALA A 18 3.41 6.66 -4.29
C ALA A 18 4.02 5.29 -3.97
N VAL A 19 3.64 4.24 -4.69
CA VAL A 19 4.20 2.89 -4.52
C VAL A 19 5.70 2.87 -4.84
N ASP A 20 6.09 3.42 -5.99
CA ASP A 20 7.50 3.45 -6.39
C ASP A 20 8.37 4.22 -5.37
N LYS A 21 7.82 5.30 -4.79
CA LYS A 21 8.52 6.14 -3.82
C LYS A 21 8.64 5.50 -2.44
N HIS A 22 7.56 4.89 -1.93
CA HIS A 22 7.45 4.50 -0.52
C HIS A 22 7.66 3.01 -0.27
N ILE A 23 7.29 2.17 -1.23
CA ILE A 23 7.45 0.71 -1.14
C ILE A 23 8.74 0.32 -1.86
N GLY A 24 8.94 0.85 -3.07
CA GLY A 24 10.09 0.58 -3.92
C GLY A 24 9.70 -0.17 -5.19
N LYS A 25 10.48 0.03 -6.25
CA LYS A 25 10.19 -0.47 -7.61
C LYS A 25 11.06 -1.65 -8.05
N ASP A 26 12.03 -2.06 -7.22
CA ASP A 26 13.08 -3.00 -7.59
C ASP A 26 12.96 -4.34 -6.84
N GLY A 27 13.51 -5.39 -7.45
CA GLY A 27 13.60 -6.74 -6.88
C GLY A 27 12.25 -7.29 -6.40
N GLY A 28 12.24 -7.83 -5.18
CA GLY A 28 11.07 -8.49 -4.59
C GLY A 28 9.86 -7.59 -4.34
N LYS A 29 9.95 -6.26 -4.54
CA LYS A 29 8.84 -5.31 -4.30
C LYS A 29 8.11 -4.87 -5.56
N ARG A 30 8.63 -5.26 -6.73
CA ARG A 30 8.05 -4.94 -8.05
C ARG A 30 6.61 -5.46 -8.21
N HIS A 31 6.26 -6.56 -7.54
CA HIS A 31 4.94 -7.18 -7.63
C HIS A 31 3.79 -6.23 -7.23
N PHE A 32 4.01 -5.28 -6.31
CA PHE A 32 2.98 -4.28 -5.96
C PHE A 32 2.67 -3.36 -7.13
N ARG A 33 3.71 -2.93 -7.84
CA ARG A 33 3.57 -2.12 -9.05
C ARG A 33 2.87 -2.91 -10.15
N ASP A 34 3.33 -4.13 -10.39
CA ASP A 34 2.77 -4.98 -11.44
C ASP A 34 1.29 -5.30 -11.15
N PHE A 35 0.93 -5.56 -9.90
CA PHE A 35 -0.46 -5.73 -9.44
C PHE A 35 -1.33 -4.52 -9.77
N ILE A 36 -0.88 -3.29 -9.47
CA ILE A 36 -1.65 -2.07 -9.79
C ILE A 36 -1.85 -1.94 -11.30
N ILE A 37 -0.80 -2.19 -12.09
CA ILE A 37 -0.90 -2.16 -13.56
C ILE A 37 -1.92 -3.18 -14.05
N GLU A 38 -1.89 -4.40 -13.51
CA GLU A 38 -2.80 -5.48 -13.88
C GLU A 38 -4.25 -5.16 -13.49
N GLU A 39 -4.49 -4.63 -12.29
CA GLU A 39 -5.83 -4.23 -11.85
C GLU A 39 -6.42 -3.14 -12.75
N PHE A 40 -5.66 -2.09 -13.09
CA PHE A 40 -6.16 -1.06 -14.01
C PHE A 40 -6.43 -1.60 -15.42
N ARG A 41 -5.66 -2.58 -15.88
CA ARG A 41 -5.89 -3.27 -17.17
C ARG A 41 -7.15 -4.15 -17.13
N LYS A 42 -7.33 -4.96 -16.10
CA LYS A 42 -8.53 -5.81 -15.93
C LYS A 42 -9.81 -4.99 -15.95
N ASN A 43 -9.76 -3.80 -15.36
CA ASN A 43 -10.90 -2.91 -15.26
C ASN A 43 -11.00 -1.90 -16.44
N SER A 44 -10.23 -2.05 -17.53
CA SER A 44 -10.25 -1.09 -18.65
C SER A 44 -11.54 -1.08 -19.45
N ASN A 45 -12.24 -2.22 -19.47
CA ASN A 45 -13.46 -2.44 -20.26
C ASN A 45 -14.73 -2.32 -19.41
N LEU A 46 -14.62 -1.81 -18.18
CA LEU A 46 -15.77 -1.61 -17.30
C LEU A 46 -16.65 -0.48 -17.83
N SER A 47 -17.86 -0.82 -18.24
CA SER A 47 -18.85 0.13 -18.75
C SER A 47 -19.73 0.73 -17.66
N ASP A 48 -19.82 0.09 -16.48
CA ASP A 48 -20.59 0.62 -15.35
C ASP A 48 -19.85 1.81 -14.72
N GLN A 49 -20.44 3.00 -14.89
CA GLN A 49 -19.89 4.25 -14.39
C GLN A 49 -19.78 4.27 -12.85
N ALA A 50 -20.70 3.65 -12.12
CA ALA A 50 -20.65 3.62 -10.65
C ALA A 50 -19.48 2.75 -10.17
N ALA A 51 -19.30 1.57 -10.76
CA ALA A 51 -18.15 0.71 -10.48
C ALA A 51 -16.82 1.39 -10.84
N VAL A 52 -16.73 2.10 -11.96
CA VAL A 52 -15.52 2.87 -12.34
C VAL A 52 -15.21 3.93 -11.28
N GLN A 53 -16.19 4.74 -10.88
CA GLN A 53 -15.99 5.77 -9.85
C GLN A 53 -15.53 5.16 -8.52
N ASN A 54 -16.13 4.05 -8.09
CA ASN A 54 -15.74 3.38 -6.86
C ASN A 54 -14.29 2.86 -6.91
N LYS A 55 -13.87 2.27 -8.03
CA LYS A 55 -12.49 1.78 -8.22
C LYS A 55 -11.48 2.94 -8.27
N VAL A 56 -11.82 4.03 -8.95
CA VAL A 56 -10.97 5.24 -9.01
C VAL A 56 -10.83 5.87 -7.64
N LYS A 57 -11.94 6.00 -6.89
CA LYS A 57 -11.93 6.50 -5.52
C LYS A 57 -11.05 5.63 -4.62
N LEU A 58 -11.21 4.31 -4.68
CA LEU A 58 -10.39 3.37 -3.92
C LEU A 58 -8.89 3.55 -4.21
N ALA A 59 -8.51 3.66 -5.48
CA ALA A 59 -7.12 3.88 -5.87
C ALA A 59 -6.57 5.23 -5.37
N HIS A 60 -7.39 6.28 -5.39
CA HIS A 60 -7.05 7.58 -4.84
C HIS A 60 -6.84 7.52 -3.32
N ASP A 61 -7.74 6.85 -2.60
CA ASP A 61 -7.68 6.71 -1.14
C ASP A 61 -6.42 5.94 -0.70
N TYR A 62 -6.03 4.90 -1.45
CA TYR A 62 -4.76 4.21 -1.21
C TYR A 62 -3.53 5.10 -1.48
N ALA A 63 -3.54 5.89 -2.55
CA ALA A 63 -2.45 6.82 -2.82
C ALA A 63 -2.33 7.88 -1.72
N PHE A 64 -3.46 8.39 -1.22
CA PHE A 64 -3.51 9.30 -0.09
C PHE A 64 -2.95 8.65 1.18
N LEU A 65 -3.44 7.46 1.55
CA LEU A 65 -3.00 6.72 2.72
C LEU A 65 -1.48 6.50 2.72
N LEU A 66 -0.92 6.03 1.59
CA LEU A 66 0.50 5.72 1.50
C LEU A 66 1.37 6.97 1.69
N ASN A 67 0.94 8.11 1.13
CA ASN A 67 1.62 9.39 1.32
C ASN A 67 1.51 9.90 2.76
N SER A 68 0.33 9.78 3.38
CA SER A 68 0.09 10.21 4.76
C SER A 68 0.90 9.40 5.76
N VAL A 69 0.92 8.06 5.63
CA VAL A 69 1.73 7.17 6.48
C VAL A 69 3.21 7.51 6.38
N GLN A 70 3.72 7.71 5.16
CA GLN A 70 5.11 8.09 4.99
C GLN A 70 5.40 9.47 5.61
N HIS A 71 4.51 10.44 5.42
CA HIS A 71 4.68 11.77 6.01
C HIS A 71 4.72 11.72 7.54
N HIS A 72 3.83 10.95 8.17
CA HIS A 72 3.86 10.74 9.62
C HIS A 72 5.13 10.04 10.09
N LYS A 73 5.64 9.05 9.33
CA LYS A 73 6.93 8.42 9.62
C LYS A 73 8.08 9.43 9.59
N GLU A 74 8.12 10.31 8.59
CA GLU A 74 9.13 11.38 8.49
C GLU A 74 9.04 12.36 9.66
N LEU A 75 7.83 12.75 10.07
CA LEU A 75 7.61 13.61 11.24
C LEU A 75 8.11 12.96 12.54
N LEU A 76 7.81 11.68 12.77
CA LEU A 76 8.27 10.95 13.96
C LEU A 76 9.80 10.84 14.03
N LEU A 77 10.45 10.66 12.88
CA LEU A 77 11.91 10.68 12.78
C LEU A 77 12.48 12.08 13.05
N SER A 78 11.81 13.13 12.56
CA SER A 78 12.25 14.52 12.71
C SER A 78 12.15 15.04 14.14
N TYR A 79 11.21 14.52 14.94
CA TYR A 79 10.96 14.99 16.30
C TYR A 79 11.96 14.42 17.33
N ASN A 80 12.99 13.67 16.90
CA ASN A 80 13.95 13.06 17.82
C ASN A 80 13.30 12.23 18.96
N ILE A 81 12.09 11.66 18.76
CA ILE A 81 11.56 10.58 19.64
C ILE A 81 12.42 9.32 19.47
N ALA A 82 13.33 9.31 18.49
CA ALA A 82 14.53 8.51 18.47
C ALA A 82 15.67 9.19 19.28
N VAL A 83 15.45 9.42 20.59
CA VAL A 83 16.57 9.66 21.51
C VAL A 83 17.36 8.34 21.57
N ASP A 84 18.45 8.35 20.81
CA ASP A 84 19.68 7.57 20.93
C ASP A 84 19.56 6.07 21.29
N ARG A 85 19.63 5.20 20.26
CA ARG A 85 20.22 3.84 20.29
C ARG A 85 20.21 3.20 18.88
N SER A 86 20.57 3.99 17.87
CA SER A 86 20.45 3.65 16.44
C SER A 86 21.15 2.34 16.05
N ASP A 87 22.24 1.97 16.72
CA ASP A 87 23.09 0.89 16.21
C ASP A 87 23.08 -0.36 17.11
N GLU A 88 23.00 -0.21 18.43
CA GLU A 88 22.87 -1.37 19.35
C GLU A 88 21.47 -1.97 19.35
N MET A 89 20.41 -1.14 19.31
CA MET A 89 19.03 -1.66 19.39
C MET A 89 18.60 -2.32 18.07
N LYS A 90 19.08 -1.84 16.91
CA LYS A 90 18.90 -2.54 15.62
C LYS A 90 19.47 -3.96 15.64
N LYS A 91 20.60 -4.17 16.33
CA LYS A 91 21.27 -5.49 16.42
C LYS A 91 20.53 -6.47 17.33
N ILE A 92 19.85 -5.97 18.37
CA ILE A 92 19.06 -6.76 19.33
C ILE A 92 17.63 -6.99 18.81
N LEU A 93 16.97 -5.97 18.22
CA LEU A 93 15.61 -6.08 17.67
C LEU A 93 15.55 -7.02 16.46
N ASN A 94 16.58 -6.99 15.59
CA ASN A 94 16.71 -7.93 14.47
C ASN A 94 16.91 -9.39 14.91
N LYS A 95 17.31 -9.64 16.16
CA LYS A 95 17.50 -11.00 16.69
C LYS A 95 16.29 -11.52 17.46
N SER A 96 15.44 -10.66 18.02
CA SER A 96 14.42 -11.10 19.00
C SER A 96 12.98 -10.74 18.65
N ALA A 97 12.70 -9.63 17.95
CA ALA A 97 11.34 -9.23 17.59
C ALA A 97 11.03 -9.36 16.10
N ALA A 98 12.07 -9.46 15.26
CA ALA A 98 11.93 -9.63 13.83
C ALA A 98 11.50 -11.04 13.41
N SER A 99 11.56 -12.03 14.30
CA SER A 99 11.01 -13.36 14.02
C SER A 99 9.49 -13.32 14.18
N ASP A 100 8.98 -12.95 15.34
CA ASP A 100 7.57 -13.22 15.65
C ASP A 100 6.62 -12.16 15.07
N LEU A 101 7.06 -10.89 15.02
CA LEU A 101 6.23 -9.77 14.54
C LEU A 101 6.23 -9.68 13.00
N TRP A 102 7.34 -9.99 12.33
CA TRP A 102 7.31 -10.14 10.87
C TRP A 102 6.59 -11.40 10.44
N GLN A 103 6.63 -12.49 11.21
CA GLN A 103 5.87 -13.69 10.84
C GLN A 103 4.36 -13.47 10.99
N HIS A 104 3.92 -12.75 12.02
CA HIS A 104 2.52 -12.36 12.12
C HIS A 104 2.09 -11.38 11.01
N ILE A 105 2.93 -10.41 10.65
CA ILE A 105 2.64 -9.48 9.54
C ILE A 105 2.67 -10.21 8.19
N TYR A 106 3.53 -11.22 8.01
CA TYR A 106 3.56 -12.06 6.82
C TYR A 106 2.34 -12.97 6.75
N GLU A 107 1.92 -13.59 7.85
CA GLU A 107 0.73 -14.44 7.91
C GLU A 107 -0.55 -13.65 7.65
N ILE A 108 -0.65 -12.42 8.18
CA ILE A 108 -1.77 -11.52 7.90
C ILE A 108 -1.80 -11.11 6.42
N ASN A 109 -0.65 -10.75 5.83
CA ASN A 109 -0.58 -10.43 4.40
C ASN A 109 -0.81 -11.67 3.52
N PHE A 110 -0.38 -12.85 3.94
CA PHE A 110 -0.54 -14.09 3.18
C PHE A 110 -2.00 -14.56 3.18
N ALA A 111 -2.69 -14.47 4.32
CA ALA A 111 -4.13 -14.73 4.41
C ALA A 111 -4.96 -13.76 3.55
N PHE A 112 -4.54 -12.49 3.47
CA PHE A 112 -5.21 -11.48 2.64
C PHE A 112 -5.00 -11.69 1.12
N LEU A 113 -3.91 -12.37 0.75
CA LEU A 113 -3.56 -12.64 -0.64
C LEU A 113 -4.12 -13.98 -1.18
N GLN A 114 -4.50 -14.93 -0.31
CA GLN A 114 -5.01 -16.23 -0.73
C GLN A 114 -6.54 -16.30 -0.87
N GLU A 115 -7.32 -15.60 -0.04
CA GLU A 115 -8.79 -15.60 -0.14
C GLU A 115 -9.42 -14.21 0.14
N PRO A 116 -9.66 -13.40 -0.91
CA PRO A 116 -10.18 -12.03 -0.75
C PRO A 116 -11.62 -11.95 -0.22
N ASN A 117 -12.34 -13.08 -0.08
CA ASN A 117 -13.73 -13.11 0.38
C ASN A 117 -13.90 -13.26 1.90
N LEU A 118 -12.89 -13.74 2.63
CA LEU A 118 -12.98 -13.91 4.10
C LEU A 118 -12.71 -12.60 4.88
N ALA A 119 -11.91 -11.69 4.32
CA ALA A 119 -11.58 -10.41 4.95
C ALA A 119 -12.80 -9.48 5.14
N PHE A 120 -13.84 -9.63 4.31
CA PHE A 120 -15.07 -8.83 4.42
C PHE A 120 -16.02 -9.28 5.54
N GLN A 121 -15.84 -10.48 6.11
CA GLN A 121 -16.68 -10.95 7.22
C GLN A 121 -16.14 -10.56 8.61
N LEU A 122 -14.83 -10.34 8.76
CA LEU A 122 -14.21 -9.94 10.03
C LEU A 122 -14.30 -8.43 10.33
N LEU A 123 -14.73 -7.61 9.37
CA LEU A 123 -14.95 -6.17 9.54
C LEU A 123 -16.41 -5.83 9.95
N ARG A 124 -17.21 -6.82 10.35
CA ARG A 124 -18.63 -6.66 10.72
C ARG A 124 -19.00 -7.18 12.11
N THR A 125 -18.07 -7.08 13.06
CA THR A 125 -18.30 -7.21 14.50
C THR A 125 -17.64 -6.04 15.20
#